data_AF-A0A6A4IDQ7-F1
#
_entry.id   AF-A0A6A4IDQ7-F1
#
_cell.length_a   1.000
_cell.length_b   1.000
_cell.length_c   1.000
_cell.angle_alpha   90.00
_cell.angle_beta   90.00
_cell.angle_gamma   90.00
#
_symmetry.space_group_name_H-M   'P 1'
#
loop_
_entity.id
_entity.type
_entity.pdbx_description
1 polymer ?
#
loop_
_entity_poly.entity_id
_entity_poly.type
_entity_poly.pdbx_seq_one_letter_code
_entity_poly.pdbx_strand_id
1 'polypeptide(L)'
;PVHNPTPVGAIVPIFYGYYILAMGTRGTSIFSPILLLEDCGTPIEPTELDFDDRQECAALLLRMHYHGWTQGSFWPRNILMQLGDHSDFSLMKSPNDRRFRLIDFERA
;
A
#
# COMPACT_ATOMS: atom_id res chain seq x y z
N PRO A 1 -14.92 -13.30 -11.43
CA PRO A 1 -13.87 -13.84 -10.53
C PRO A 1 -12.51 -13.74 -11.21
N VAL A 2 -11.42 -13.48 -10.47
CA VAL A 2 -10.07 -13.58 -11.05
C VAL A 2 -9.77 -15.06 -11.23
N HIS A 3 -9.64 -15.51 -12.47
CA HIS A 3 -9.46 -16.93 -12.81
C HIS A 3 -8.00 -17.35 -12.88
N ASN A 4 -7.11 -16.38 -13.12
CA ASN A 4 -5.68 -16.61 -13.16
C ASN A 4 -5.08 -16.50 -11.75
N PRO A 5 -4.10 -17.36 -11.39
CA PRO A 5 -3.43 -17.23 -10.11
C PRO A 5 -2.64 -15.92 -10.07
N THR A 6 -2.86 -15.13 -9.03
CA THR A 6 -2.05 -13.94 -8.71
C THR A 6 -1.26 -14.19 -7.43
N PRO A 7 -0.08 -13.59 -7.25
CA PRO A 7 0.66 -13.67 -5.99
C PRO A 7 -0.22 -13.33 -4.78
N VAL A 8 -0.14 -14.14 -3.72
CA VAL A 8 -0.84 -13.87 -2.45
C VAL A 8 0.04 -12.98 -1.58
N GLY A 9 0.15 -11.71 -1.99
CA GLY A 9 0.85 -10.67 -1.22
C GLY A 9 -0.07 -9.92 -0.24
N ALA A 10 0.52 -9.13 0.66
CA ALA A 10 -0.21 -8.24 1.54
C ALA A 10 -1.05 -7.23 0.73
N ILE A 11 -2.28 -6.96 1.18
CA ILE A 11 -3.21 -6.05 0.50
C ILE A 11 -2.88 -4.59 0.83
N VAL A 12 -2.54 -4.33 2.09
CA VAL A 12 -2.32 -3.01 2.68
C VAL A 12 -0.92 -2.95 3.31
N PRO A 13 -0.35 -1.75 3.50
CA PRO A 13 0.93 -1.57 4.19
C PRO A 13 0.96 -2.20 5.58
N ILE A 14 2.12 -2.70 5.98
CA ILE A 14 2.34 -3.08 7.38
C ILE A 14 2.25 -1.83 8.28
N PHE A 15 1.53 -1.94 9.40
CA PHE A 15 1.44 -0.89 10.42
C PHE A 15 2.55 -1.07 11.46
N TYR A 16 3.37 -0.04 11.67
CA TYR A 16 4.46 -0.06 12.65
C TYR A 16 4.11 0.66 13.95
N GLY A 17 3.24 1.68 13.91
CA GLY A 17 2.85 2.40 15.10
C GLY A 17 2.07 3.68 14.84
N TYR A 18 1.46 4.18 15.91
CA TYR A 18 0.72 5.43 15.93
C TYR A 18 1.17 6.26 17.13
N TYR A 19 1.69 7.46 16.87
CA TYR A 19 2.32 8.30 17.88
C TYR A 19 1.50 9.57 18.07
N ILE A 20 1.17 9.86 19.32
CA ILE A 20 0.52 11.10 19.74
C ILE A 20 1.52 11.84 20.64
N LEU A 21 1.87 13.08 20.29
CA LEU A 21 2.69 13.91 21.15
C LEU A 21 1.82 14.52 22.24
N ALA A 22 2.11 14.19 23.49
CA ALA A 22 1.46 14.80 24.65
C ALA A 22 1.97 16.25 24.82
N MET A 23 1.05 17.19 25.09
CA MET A 23 1.34 18.62 25.17
C MET A 23 2.53 18.95 26.07
N GLY A 24 3.45 19.80 25.58
CA GLY A 24 4.42 20.48 26.43
C GLY A 24 3.71 21.54 27.28
N THR A 25 4.05 21.62 28.57
CA THR A 25 3.45 22.49 29.61
C THR A 25 3.55 24.00 29.35
N ARG A 26 3.96 24.47 28.17
CA ARG A 26 4.07 25.89 27.81
C ARG A 26 3.74 26.11 26.33
N GLY A 27 2.50 26.52 26.04
CA GLY A 27 2.13 27.16 24.77
C GLY A 27 1.76 26.22 23.61
N THR A 28 0.47 25.91 23.51
CA THR A 28 -0.35 25.82 22.28
C THR A 28 0.22 25.20 20.98
N SER A 29 1.08 24.19 21.02
CA SER A 29 1.33 23.36 19.81
C SER A 29 0.54 22.06 19.89
N ILE A 30 -0.64 22.04 19.26
CA ILE A 30 -1.35 20.77 18.98
C ILE A 30 -0.53 20.08 17.90
N PHE A 31 0.03 18.92 18.21
CA PHE A 31 0.74 18.11 17.24
C PHE A 31 -0.23 17.19 16.52
N SER A 32 -0.08 17.09 15.19
CA SER A 32 -0.79 16.07 14.42
C SER A 32 -0.28 14.68 14.82
N PRO A 33 -1.17 13.70 15.01
CA PRO A 33 -0.75 12.31 15.20
C PRO A 33 0.05 11.81 14.01
N ILE A 34 1.05 10.97 14.28
CA ILE A 34 1.92 10.38 13.25
C ILE A 34 1.57 8.90 13.12
N LEU A 35 1.29 8.48 11.89
CA LEU A 35 1.07 7.08 11.52
C LEU A 35 2.32 6.56 10.79
N LEU A 36 2.94 5.50 11.32
CA LEU A 36 4.09 4.85 10.69
C LEU A 36 3.63 3.58 9.95
N LEU A 37 3.90 3.54 8.65
CA LEU A 37 3.56 2.45 7.74
C LEU A 37 4.78 1.96 6.97
N GLU A 38 4.68 0.77 6.38
CA GLU A 38 5.59 0.23 5.37
C GLU A 38 5.84 1.26 4.25
N ASP A 39 7.10 1.39 3.82
CA ASP A 39 7.42 2.05 2.55
C ASP A 39 7.09 1.08 1.42
N CYS A 40 6.05 1.40 0.66
CA CYS A 40 5.56 0.56 -0.43
C CYS A 40 6.00 1.03 -1.82
N GLY A 41 6.97 1.95 -1.88
CA GLY A 41 7.51 2.47 -3.13
C GLY A 41 6.65 3.59 -3.73
N THR A 42 6.51 3.56 -5.05
CA THR A 42 5.91 4.68 -5.81
C THR A 42 4.54 4.34 -6.37
N PRO A 43 3.68 5.35 -6.59
CA PRO A 43 2.42 5.14 -7.29
C PRO A 43 2.60 4.45 -8.64
N ILE A 44 1.65 3.57 -8.98
CA ILE A 44 1.63 2.95 -10.31
C ILE A 44 1.30 3.99 -11.39
N GLU A 45 1.83 3.72 -12.58
CA GLU A 45 1.41 4.38 -13.82
C GLU A 45 0.68 3.34 -14.69
N PRO A 46 -0.65 3.45 -14.91
CA PRO A 46 -1.43 2.41 -15.60
C PRO A 46 -0.94 2.07 -17.01
N THR A 47 -0.25 3.00 -17.65
CA THR A 47 0.33 2.81 -19.00
C THR A 47 1.59 1.95 -18.99
N GLU A 48 2.27 1.83 -17.85
CA GLU A 48 3.49 1.02 -17.67
C GLU A 48 3.20 -0.40 -17.15
N LEU A 49 1.96 -0.66 -16.72
CA LEU A 49 1.55 -1.97 -16.21
C LEU A 49 1.26 -2.96 -17.33
N ASP A 50 1.81 -4.16 -17.20
CA ASP A 50 1.48 -5.27 -18.07
C ASP A 50 0.12 -5.92 -17.68
N PHE A 51 -0.23 -7.01 -18.37
CA PHE A 51 -1.49 -7.69 -18.12
C PHE A 51 -1.54 -8.35 -16.73
N ASP A 52 -0.42 -8.90 -16.26
CA ASP A 52 -0.35 -9.62 -15.00
C ASP A 52 -0.37 -8.65 -13.81
N ASP A 53 0.33 -7.52 -13.93
CA ASP A 53 0.28 -6.42 -12.96
C ASP A 53 -1.16 -5.91 -12.74
N ARG A 54 -1.90 -5.73 -13.85
CA ARG A 54 -3.30 -5.27 -13.80
C ARG A 54 -4.19 -6.31 -13.12
N GLN A 55 -3.95 -7.60 -13.38
CA GLN A 55 -4.66 -8.67 -12.70
C GLN A 55 -4.34 -8.72 -11.20
N GLU A 56 -3.08 -8.52 -10.81
CA GLU A 56 -2.69 -8.46 -9.40
C GLU A 56 -3.34 -7.27 -8.69
N CYS A 57 -3.36 -6.09 -9.30
CA CYS A 57 -4.06 -4.91 -8.78
C CYS A 57 -5.58 -5.18 -8.61
N ALA A 58 -6.21 -5.83 -9.59
CA ALA A 58 -7.62 -6.21 -9.47
C ALA A 58 -7.84 -7.27 -8.38
N ALA A 59 -6.92 -8.22 -8.23
CA ALA A 59 -6.97 -9.24 -7.19
C ALA A 59 -6.80 -8.65 -5.78
N LEU A 60 -5.99 -7.61 -5.60
CA LEU A 60 -5.89 -6.87 -4.33
C LEU A 60 -7.26 -6.31 -3.91
N LEU A 61 -7.93 -5.60 -4.83
CA LEU A 61 -9.23 -5.00 -4.56
C LEU A 61 -10.31 -6.05 -4.31
N LEU A 62 -10.32 -7.13 -5.10
CA LEU A 62 -11.26 -8.23 -4.91
C LEU A 62 -11.08 -8.91 -3.56
N ARG A 63 -9.83 -9.16 -3.13
CA ARG A 63 -9.54 -9.75 -1.82
C ARG A 63 -9.95 -8.81 -0.69
N MET A 64 -9.73 -7.50 -0.84
CA MET A 64 -10.20 -6.51 0.13
C MET A 64 -11.74 -6.54 0.28
N HIS A 65 -12.46 -6.56 -0.84
CA HIS A 65 -13.92 -6.67 -0.87
C HIS A 65 -14.40 -7.99 -0.25
N TYR A 66 -13.70 -9.10 -0.50
CA TYR A 66 -14.00 -10.40 0.09
C TYR A 66 -13.88 -10.39 1.63
N HIS A 67 -12.97 -9.57 2.16
CA HIS A 67 -12.84 -9.33 3.59
C HIS A 67 -13.86 -8.32 4.15
N GLY A 68 -14.78 -7.80 3.34
CA GLY A 68 -15.84 -6.88 3.76
C GLY A 68 -15.42 -5.42 3.82
N TRP A 69 -14.27 -5.05 3.25
CA TRP A 69 -13.77 -3.69 3.22
C TRP A 69 -13.86 -3.13 1.81
N THR A 70 -14.12 -1.83 1.69
CA THR A 70 -14.02 -1.09 0.42
C THR A 70 -13.03 0.05 0.61
N GLN A 71 -12.16 0.33 -0.37
CA GLN A 71 -11.16 1.38 -0.19
C GLN A 71 -11.76 2.80 -0.30
N GLY A 72 -12.83 2.99 -1.08
CA GLY A 72 -13.59 4.25 -1.12
C GLY A 72 -13.00 5.38 -1.99
N SER A 73 -11.76 5.27 -2.46
CA SER A 73 -11.06 6.23 -3.32
C SER A 73 -10.08 5.55 -4.31
N PHE A 74 -10.53 4.49 -5.00
CA PHE A 74 -9.66 3.66 -5.83
C PHE A 74 -9.16 4.41 -7.08
N TRP A 75 -7.91 4.87 -7.03
CA TRP A 75 -7.20 5.61 -8.07
C TRP A 75 -5.75 5.13 -8.20
N PRO A 76 -5.09 5.29 -9.36
CA PRO A 76 -3.71 4.83 -9.55
C PRO A 76 -2.73 5.37 -8.50
N ARG A 77 -2.91 6.61 -8.05
CA ARG A 77 -2.10 7.21 -6.97
C ARG A 77 -2.18 6.47 -5.62
N ASN A 78 -3.24 5.69 -5.41
CA ASN A 78 -3.52 4.95 -4.18
C ASN A 78 -3.11 3.48 -4.28
N ILE A 79 -2.38 3.10 -5.33
CA ILE A 79 -1.78 1.79 -5.50
C ILE A 79 -0.28 2.02 -5.64
N LEU A 80 0.47 1.59 -4.62
CA LEU A 80 1.93 1.70 -4.62
C LEU A 80 2.55 0.39 -5.12
N MET A 81 3.68 0.51 -5.80
CA MET A 81 4.49 -0.61 -6.27
C MET A 81 5.94 -0.44 -5.82
N GLN A 82 6.50 -1.53 -5.31
CA GLN A 82 7.92 -1.67 -5.05
C GLN A 82 8.47 -2.96 -5.64
N LEU A 83 9.78 -2.99 -5.86
CA LEU A 83 10.50 -4.20 -6.21
C LEU A 83 10.98 -4.92 -4.94
N GLY A 84 10.81 -6.24 -4.88
CA GLY A 84 11.27 -7.07 -3.76
C GLY A 84 10.62 -6.73 -2.42
N ASP A 85 11.21 -7.27 -1.35
CA ASP A 85 10.81 -6.94 0.03
C ASP A 85 11.38 -5.57 0.44
N HIS A 86 10.78 -4.94 1.45
CA HIS A 86 11.30 -3.72 2.06
C HIS A 86 12.67 -3.96 2.72
N SER A 87 12.93 -5.20 3.14
CA SER A 87 14.14 -5.61 3.82
C SER A 87 15.30 -5.96 2.87
N ASP A 88 15.03 -6.04 1.56
CA ASP A 88 16.03 -6.31 0.54
C ASP A 88 16.86 -5.08 0.20
N PHE A 89 18.16 -5.26 0.03
CA PHE A 89 19.05 -4.23 -0.51
C PHE A 89 18.68 -3.89 -1.96
N SER A 90 18.74 -2.61 -2.35
CA SER A 90 18.34 -2.15 -3.69
C SER A 90 19.04 -2.87 -4.85
N LEU A 91 20.28 -3.34 -4.65
CA LEU A 91 21.02 -4.11 -5.66
C LEU A 91 20.52 -5.54 -5.86
N MET A 92 19.74 -6.07 -4.91
CA MET A 92 19.19 -7.43 -4.95
C MET A 92 17.74 -7.47 -5.46
N LYS A 93 17.12 -6.30 -5.65
CA LYS A 93 15.73 -6.19 -6.11
C LYS A 93 15.62 -6.57 -7.58
N SER A 94 14.91 -7.67 -7.86
CA SER A 94 14.63 -8.11 -9.22
C SER A 94 13.54 -7.23 -9.84
N PRO A 95 13.68 -6.80 -11.11
CA PRO A 95 12.64 -6.05 -11.82
C PRO A 95 11.35 -6.86 -12.05
N ASN A 96 11.42 -8.19 -11.94
CA ASN A 96 10.26 -9.07 -12.05
C ASN A 96 9.56 -9.33 -10.71
N ASP A 97 10.15 -8.91 -9.58
CA ASP A 97 9.54 -9.09 -8.26
C ASP A 97 8.76 -7.83 -7.87
N ARG A 98 7.63 -7.59 -8.53
CA ARG A 98 6.76 -6.44 -8.26
C ARG A 98 5.82 -6.77 -7.10
N ARG A 99 5.69 -5.84 -6.16
CA ARG A 99 4.82 -5.95 -4.99
C ARG A 99 3.90 -4.74 -4.93
N PHE A 100 2.60 -4.99 -4.98
CA PHE A 100 1.59 -3.94 -4.95
C PHE A 100 0.95 -3.80 -3.56
N ARG A 101 0.56 -2.58 -3.19
CA ARG A 101 -0.13 -2.24 -1.93
C ARG A 101 -1.20 -1.18 -2.19
N LEU A 102 -2.38 -1.35 -1.61
CA LEU A 102 -3.41 -0.33 -1.57
C LEU A 102 -3.14 0.61 -0.38
N ILE A 103 -3.22 1.92 -0.62
CA ILE A 103 -3.06 2.95 0.42
C ILE A 103 -4.28 3.86 0.51
N ASP A 104 -4.22 4.85 1.41
CA ASP A 104 -5.20 5.92 1.55
C ASP A 104 -6.61 5.38 1.92
N PHE A 105 -6.73 4.85 3.13
CA PHE A 105 -7.99 4.31 3.67
C PHE A 105 -8.82 5.34 4.45
N GLU A 106 -8.63 6.63 4.19
CA GLU A 106 -9.34 7.70 4.92
C GLU A 106 -10.87 7.67 4.69
N ARG A 107 -11.32 6.95 3.65
CA ARG A 107 -12.72 6.84 3.24
C ARG A 107 -13.21 5.39 3.17
N ALA A 108 -12.46 4.47 3.79
CA ALA A 108 -12.75 3.04 3.78
C ALA A 108 -13.78 2.65 4.85
#